data_AF-A0A3B9Q113-F1
#
_entry.id   AF-A0A3B9Q113-F1
#
_cell.length_a   1.000
_cell.length_b   1.000
_cell.length_c   1.000
_cell.angle_alpha   90.00
_cell.angle_beta   90.00
_cell.angle_gamma   90.00
#
_symmetry.space_group_name_H-M   'P 1'
#
loop_
_entity.id
_entity.type
_entity.pdbx_description
1 polymer ?
#
loop_
_entity_poly.entity_id
_entity_poly.type
_entity_poly.pdbx_seq_one_letter_code
_entity_poly.pdbx_strand_id
1 'polypeptide(L)'
;MIASADQQRVNASFWKSFWNYLWNRTAEPQETPISYTVDERQLKMFLYDEIAARYDNAPEQSQPVAGSTNFQVGSPGEILDVEASLPYVEQALQSPSMRMVNLVITEVDPPKPTIENLEVLLKQLIDGSGYDGLTEIYILDLESRKEINFAYENGVDYTPGISFTAASTI
;
A
#
# COMPACT_ATOMS: atom_id res chain seq x y z
N MET A 1 18.29 -29.19 16.88
CA MET A 1 17.81 -30.15 15.86
C MET A 1 18.63 -31.43 15.81
N ILE A 2 19.93 -31.40 15.51
CA ILE A 2 20.75 -32.64 15.47
C ILE A 2 20.80 -33.31 16.85
N ALA A 3 20.99 -32.55 17.92
CA ALA A 3 20.99 -33.07 19.29
C ALA A 3 19.64 -33.70 19.69
N SER A 4 18.51 -33.11 19.27
CA SER A 4 17.16 -33.63 19.56
C SER A 4 16.85 -34.88 18.73
N ALA A 5 17.29 -34.94 17.48
CA ALA A 5 17.19 -36.14 16.64
C ALA A 5 18.06 -37.29 17.20
N ASP A 6 19.27 -36.99 17.69
CA ASP A 6 20.15 -38.00 18.28
C ASP A 6 19.60 -38.49 19.63
N GLN A 7 18.97 -37.62 20.42
CA GLN A 7 18.26 -38.01 21.64
C GLN A 7 17.05 -38.92 21.36
N GLN A 8 16.29 -38.66 20.29
CA GLN A 8 15.21 -39.56 19.83
C GLN A 8 15.75 -40.95 19.44
N ARG A 9 16.93 -41.01 18.79
CA ARG A 9 17.61 -42.27 18.46
C ARG A 9 18.04 -43.05 19.70
N VAL A 10 18.61 -42.36 20.69
CA VAL A 10 19.08 -42.99 21.95
C VAL A 10 17.91 -43.48 22.82
N ASN A 11 16.76 -42.81 22.76
CA ASN A 11 15.54 -43.20 23.48
C ASN A 11 14.74 -44.31 22.76
N ALA A 12 15.17 -44.77 21.59
CA ALA A 12 14.49 -45.86 20.89
C ALA A 12 14.60 -47.18 21.67
N SER A 13 13.52 -47.96 21.72
CA SER A 13 13.52 -49.26 22.38
C SER A 13 14.59 -50.18 21.78
N PHE A 14 15.57 -50.56 22.60
CA PHE A 14 16.68 -51.43 22.20
C PHE A 14 16.21 -52.68 21.46
N TRP A 15 15.24 -53.41 22.02
CA TRP A 15 14.73 -54.66 21.44
C TRP A 15 14.03 -54.45 20.09
N LYS A 16 13.25 -53.37 19.95
CA LYS A 16 12.59 -53.05 18.68
C LYS A 16 13.62 -52.71 17.59
N SER A 17 14.65 -51.92 17.94
CA SER A 17 15.74 -51.56 17.04
C SER A 17 16.61 -52.77 16.64
N PHE A 18 16.89 -53.67 17.58
CA PHE A 18 17.62 -54.91 17.33
C PHE A 18 16.91 -55.81 16.32
N TRP A 19 15.61 -56.04 16.51
CA TRP A 19 14.79 -56.83 15.60
C TRP A 19 14.65 -56.17 14.23
N ASN A 20 14.45 -54.85 14.17
CA ASN A 20 14.43 -54.12 12.91
C ASN A 20 15.75 -54.27 12.13
N TYR A 21 16.90 -54.23 12.81
CA TYR A 21 18.22 -54.46 12.20
C TYR A 21 18.35 -55.87 11.62
N LEU A 22 18.02 -56.91 12.39
CA LEU A 22 18.11 -58.30 11.93
C LEU A 22 17.24 -58.58 10.70
N TRP A 23 16.09 -57.91 10.59
CA TRP A 23 15.16 -58.08 9.48
C TRP A 23 15.27 -57.01 8.40
N ASN A 24 16.34 -56.22 8.39
CA ASN A 24 16.58 -55.15 7.42
C ASN A 24 15.37 -54.19 7.24
N ARG A 25 14.68 -53.89 8.34
CA ARG A 25 13.58 -52.92 8.38
C ARG A 25 14.12 -51.56 8.78
N THR A 26 13.81 -50.54 7.99
CA THR A 26 14.12 -49.15 8.33
C THR A 26 13.23 -48.71 9.50
N ALA A 27 13.80 -47.98 10.44
CA ALA A 27 13.02 -47.35 11.51
C ALA A 27 12.01 -46.37 10.92
N GLU A 28 10.84 -46.22 11.55
CA GLU A 28 9.87 -45.23 11.09
C GLU A 28 10.42 -43.82 11.30
N PRO A 29 10.26 -42.92 10.31
CA PRO A 29 10.67 -41.53 10.44
C PRO A 29 9.96 -40.89 11.63
N GLN A 30 10.71 -40.28 12.53
CA GLN A 30 10.15 -39.43 13.58
C GLN A 30 10.29 -37.97 13.18
N GLU A 31 9.22 -37.20 13.35
CA GLU A 31 9.29 -35.76 13.18
C GLU A 31 10.12 -35.16 14.32
N THR A 32 11.26 -34.57 13.95
CA THR A 32 12.03 -33.73 14.87
C THR A 32 11.56 -32.28 14.66
N PRO A 33 11.02 -31.61 15.69
CA PRO A 33 10.58 -30.23 15.56
C PRO A 33 11.75 -29.33 15.17
N ILE A 34 11.48 -28.38 14.28
CA ILE A 34 12.48 -27.42 13.82
C ILE A 34 12.76 -26.46 14.97
N SER A 35 14.05 -26.26 15.28
CA SER A 35 14.46 -25.19 16.20
C SER A 35 14.78 -23.97 15.37
N TYR A 36 14.02 -22.91 15.55
CA TYR A 36 14.12 -21.68 14.79
C TYR A 36 13.88 -20.48 15.71
N THR A 37 14.37 -19.32 15.28
CA THR A 37 14.04 -18.02 15.83
C THR A 37 13.75 -17.10 14.64
N VAL A 38 12.61 -16.42 14.65
CA VAL A 38 12.28 -15.39 13.65
C VAL A 38 12.41 -14.03 14.33
N ASP A 39 13.14 -13.11 13.69
CA ASP A 39 13.10 -11.70 14.06
C ASP A 39 11.95 -11.05 13.29
N GLU A 40 10.84 -10.80 13.98
CA GLU A 40 9.66 -10.14 13.43
C GLU A 40 10.00 -8.79 12.80
N ARG A 41 10.92 -8.01 13.38
CA ARG A 41 11.30 -6.70 12.83
C ARG A 41 11.92 -6.86 11.45
N GLN A 42 12.83 -7.82 11.32
CA GLN A 42 13.49 -8.09 10.05
C GLN A 42 12.50 -8.61 9.01
N LEU A 43 11.52 -9.43 9.42
CA LEU A 43 10.46 -9.90 8.54
C LEU A 43 9.57 -8.75 8.05
N LYS A 44 9.17 -7.84 8.94
CA LYS A 44 8.41 -6.65 8.58
C LYS A 44 9.16 -5.76 7.61
N MET A 45 10.44 -5.48 7.87
CA MET A 45 11.29 -4.71 6.95
C MET A 45 11.33 -5.35 5.57
N PHE A 46 11.50 -6.67 5.48
CA PHE A 46 11.46 -7.36 4.19
C PHE A 46 10.11 -7.21 3.48
N LEU A 47 8.99 -7.36 4.20
CA LEU A 47 7.66 -7.22 3.62
C LEU A 47 7.41 -5.78 3.13
N TYR A 48 7.85 -4.75 3.86
CA TYR A 48 7.72 -3.35 3.43
C TYR A 48 8.67 -3.01 2.27
N ASP A 49 9.96 -3.31 2.43
CA ASP A 49 11.01 -2.78 1.56
C ASP A 49 11.14 -3.57 0.24
N GLU A 50 10.77 -4.85 0.24
CA GLU A 50 10.95 -5.73 -0.94
C GLU A 50 9.64 -6.15 -1.59
N ILE A 51 8.60 -6.44 -0.79
CA ILE A 51 7.33 -6.95 -1.32
C ILE A 51 6.37 -5.79 -1.61
N ALA A 52 5.99 -5.02 -0.59
CA ALA A 52 5.07 -3.89 -0.75
C ALA A 52 5.59 -2.90 -1.79
N ALA A 53 6.88 -2.54 -1.72
CA ALA A 53 7.52 -1.64 -2.68
C ALA A 53 7.43 -2.09 -4.17
N ARG A 54 7.18 -3.38 -4.45
CA ARG A 54 7.09 -3.92 -5.82
C ARG A 54 5.66 -4.20 -6.28
N TYR A 55 4.78 -4.53 -5.35
CA TYR A 55 3.46 -5.08 -5.68
C TYR A 55 2.29 -4.22 -5.19
N ASP A 56 2.53 -3.28 -4.26
CA ASP A 56 1.49 -2.34 -3.86
C ASP A 56 1.14 -1.42 -5.02
N ASN A 57 -0.16 -1.26 -5.26
CA ASN A 57 -0.71 -0.32 -6.21
C ASN A 57 -1.39 0.79 -5.43
N ALA A 58 -0.80 1.98 -5.46
CA ALA A 58 -1.41 3.15 -4.83
C ALA A 58 -2.76 3.49 -5.49
N PRO A 59 -3.75 3.97 -4.72
CA PRO A 59 -5.02 4.40 -5.27
C PRO A 59 -4.85 5.55 -6.25
N GLU A 60 -5.69 5.57 -7.28
CA GLU A 60 -5.69 6.63 -8.28
C GLU A 60 -6.32 7.91 -7.73
N GLN A 61 -5.73 9.06 -8.09
CA GLN A 61 -6.26 10.36 -7.68
C GLN A 61 -7.55 10.69 -8.43
N SER A 62 -8.52 11.26 -7.72
CA SER A 62 -9.74 11.77 -8.35
C SER A 62 -9.46 12.96 -9.26
N GLN A 63 -10.00 12.99 -10.48
CA GLN A 63 -9.74 14.04 -11.48
C GLN A 63 -10.98 14.89 -11.79
N PRO A 64 -10.82 16.17 -12.15
CA PRO A 64 -11.93 17.01 -12.60
C PRO A 64 -12.44 16.56 -13.97
N VAL A 65 -13.76 16.58 -14.17
CA VAL A 65 -14.39 16.27 -15.47
C VAL A 65 -14.55 17.57 -16.27
N ALA A 66 -13.80 17.68 -17.36
CA ALA A 66 -13.77 18.86 -18.21
C ALA A 66 -15.17 19.32 -18.65
N GLY A 67 -15.43 20.63 -18.54
CA GLY A 67 -16.72 21.23 -18.92
C GLY A 67 -17.87 20.93 -17.95
N SER A 68 -17.61 20.35 -16.78
CA SER A 68 -18.59 20.12 -15.72
C SER A 68 -18.08 20.66 -14.39
N THR A 69 -18.91 20.58 -13.35
CA THR A 69 -18.53 20.88 -11.96
C THR A 69 -18.26 19.61 -11.14
N ASN A 70 -18.12 18.46 -11.81
CA ASN A 70 -18.01 17.15 -11.15
C ASN A 70 -16.57 16.64 -11.15
N PHE A 71 -16.27 15.77 -10.19
CA PHE A 71 -15.04 15.00 -10.16
C PHE A 71 -15.33 13.55 -10.52
N GLN A 72 -14.45 12.97 -11.33
CA GLN A 72 -14.37 11.54 -11.53
C GLN A 72 -13.50 10.96 -10.42
N VAL A 73 -14.11 10.10 -9.60
CA VAL A 73 -13.39 9.37 -8.55
C VAL A 73 -12.41 8.38 -9.21
N GLY A 74 -11.19 8.33 -8.69
CA GLY A 74 -10.18 7.38 -9.15
C GLY A 74 -10.53 5.93 -8.82
N SER A 75 -9.72 5.00 -9.30
CA SER A 75 -9.81 3.59 -8.93
C SER A 75 -9.17 3.32 -7.55
N PRO A 76 -9.74 2.41 -6.73
CA PRO A 76 -9.11 1.96 -5.49
C PRO A 76 -7.72 1.34 -5.72
N GLY A 77 -6.87 1.46 -4.70
CA GLY A 77 -5.55 0.83 -4.66
C GLY A 77 -5.57 -0.49 -3.90
N GLU A 78 -4.52 -1.27 -4.07
CA GLU A 78 -4.31 -2.55 -3.37
C GLU A 78 -2.96 -2.48 -2.65
N ILE A 79 -2.98 -2.59 -1.32
CA ILE A 79 -1.77 -2.53 -0.49
C ILE A 79 -1.60 -3.79 0.35
N LEU A 80 -0.35 -4.19 0.58
CA LEU A 80 -0.02 -5.28 1.49
C LEU A 80 -0.37 -4.91 2.95
N ASP A 81 -1.21 -5.72 3.59
CA ASP A 81 -1.38 -5.67 5.04
C ASP A 81 -0.31 -6.53 5.70
N VAL A 82 0.80 -5.88 6.07
CA VAL A 82 1.96 -6.54 6.66
C VAL A 82 1.62 -7.18 8.01
N GLU A 83 0.84 -6.50 8.84
CA GLU A 83 0.49 -6.98 10.18
C GLU A 83 -0.44 -8.19 10.10
N ALA A 84 -1.44 -8.15 9.22
CA ALA A 84 -2.33 -9.30 9.00
C ALA A 84 -1.62 -10.47 8.30
N SER A 85 -0.60 -10.20 7.49
CA SER A 85 0.17 -11.23 6.77
C SER A 85 1.18 -11.96 7.65
N LEU A 86 1.68 -11.31 8.70
CA LEU A 86 2.79 -11.80 9.52
C LEU A 86 2.59 -13.23 10.06
N PRO A 87 1.44 -13.59 10.68
CA PRO A 87 1.27 -14.93 11.25
C PRO A 87 1.32 -16.04 10.20
N TYR A 88 0.84 -15.77 8.98
CA TYR A 88 0.86 -16.74 7.89
C TYR A 88 2.28 -16.97 7.37
N VAL A 89 3.10 -15.93 7.31
CA VAL A 89 4.50 -16.04 6.90
C VAL A 89 5.29 -16.79 7.97
N GLU A 90 5.07 -16.49 9.25
CA GLU A 90 5.69 -17.23 10.35
C GLU A 90 5.32 -18.71 10.32
N GLN A 91 4.05 -19.04 10.11
CA GLN A 91 3.60 -20.42 9.98
C GLN A 91 4.28 -21.14 8.80
N ALA A 92 4.44 -20.46 7.67
CA ALA A 92 5.12 -21.03 6.50
C ALA A 92 6.62 -21.26 6.74
N LEU A 93 7.29 -20.35 7.46
CA LEU A 93 8.70 -20.50 7.85
C LEU A 93 8.93 -21.67 8.82
N GLN A 94 7.94 -21.94 9.67
CA GLN A 94 7.95 -23.06 10.62
C GLN A 94 7.63 -24.41 9.96
N SER A 95 7.05 -24.40 8.77
CA SER A 95 6.64 -25.62 8.10
C SER A 95 7.79 -26.26 7.30
N PRO A 96 8.06 -27.56 7.49
CA PRO A 96 8.99 -28.29 6.63
C PRO A 96 8.44 -28.52 5.21
N SER A 97 7.11 -28.47 5.03
CA SER A 97 6.44 -28.85 3.78
C SER A 97 5.59 -27.73 3.16
N MET A 98 4.99 -26.86 3.98
CA MET A 98 4.09 -25.79 3.52
C MET A 98 4.80 -24.44 3.58
N ARG A 99 5.67 -24.19 2.59
CA ARG A 99 6.48 -22.96 2.49
C ARG A 99 5.93 -21.92 1.51
N MET A 100 4.67 -22.05 1.14
CA MET A 100 3.96 -21.07 0.33
C MET A 100 2.94 -20.35 1.21
N VAL A 101 2.82 -19.04 1.03
CA VAL A 101 1.93 -18.19 1.81
C VAL A 101 1.20 -17.24 0.87
N ASN A 102 -0.11 -17.07 1.11
CA ASN A 102 -0.88 -16.01 0.49
C ASN A 102 -0.87 -14.82 1.45
N LEU A 103 -0.38 -13.69 0.97
CA LEU A 103 -0.34 -12.46 1.75
C LEU A 103 -1.72 -11.79 1.74
N VAL A 104 -2.03 -11.08 2.81
CA VAL A 104 -3.28 -10.34 2.96
C VAL A 104 -3.11 -8.99 2.29
N ILE A 105 -4.00 -8.69 1.34
CA ILE A 105 -4.07 -7.42 0.64
C ILE A 105 -5.31 -6.68 1.11
N THR A 106 -5.17 -5.38 1.32
CA THR A 106 -6.26 -4.48 1.70
C THR A 106 -6.49 -3.47 0.60
N GLU A 107 -7.77 -3.22 0.30
CA GLU A 107 -8.17 -2.19 -0.65
C GLU A 107 -8.16 -0.82 0.02
N VAL A 108 -7.58 0.17 -0.66
CA VAL A 108 -7.52 1.56 -0.20
C VAL A 108 -8.37 2.42 -1.11
N ASP A 109 -9.36 3.08 -0.53
CA ASP A 109 -10.23 3.97 -1.28
C ASP A 109 -9.44 5.11 -1.95
N PRO A 110 -9.86 5.53 -3.14
CA PRO A 110 -9.29 6.68 -3.83
C PRO A 110 -9.42 7.94 -2.97
N PRO A 111 -8.35 8.75 -2.86
CA PRO A 111 -8.42 9.99 -2.11
C PRO A 111 -9.42 10.95 -2.75
N LYS A 112 -10.03 11.77 -1.89
CA LYS A 112 -10.89 12.87 -2.32
C LYS A 112 -10.09 13.83 -3.23
N PRO A 113 -10.75 14.51 -4.19
CA PRO A 113 -10.10 15.51 -5.02
C PRO A 113 -9.33 16.53 -4.19
N THR A 114 -8.12 16.84 -4.61
CA THR A 114 -7.27 17.80 -3.89
C THR A 114 -7.68 19.23 -4.20
N ILE A 115 -7.16 20.17 -3.42
CA ILE A 115 -7.39 21.60 -3.64
C ILE A 115 -6.73 22.06 -4.96
N GLU A 116 -5.64 21.43 -5.37
CA GLU A 116 -5.00 21.66 -6.66
C GLU A 116 -5.90 21.17 -7.83
N ASN A 117 -6.61 20.05 -7.66
CA ASN A 117 -7.60 19.60 -8.64
C ASN A 117 -8.78 20.57 -8.75
N LEU A 118 -9.14 21.26 -7.67
CA LEU A 118 -10.14 22.33 -7.70
C LEU A 118 -9.63 23.55 -8.50
N GLU A 119 -8.37 23.95 -8.36
CA GLU A 119 -7.80 25.01 -9.19
C GLU A 119 -7.88 24.67 -10.68
N VAL A 120 -7.51 23.45 -11.06
CA VAL A 120 -7.63 22.98 -12.45
C VAL A 120 -9.07 23.04 -12.93
N LEU A 121 -10.03 22.59 -12.12
CA LEU A 121 -11.46 22.65 -12.44
C LEU A 121 -11.92 24.09 -12.67
N LEU A 122 -11.50 25.03 -11.81
CA LEU A 122 -11.88 26.44 -11.92
C LEU A 122 -11.36 27.06 -13.22
N LYS A 123 -10.09 26.80 -13.58
CA LYS A 123 -9.52 27.26 -14.87
C LYS A 123 -10.29 26.70 -16.06
N GLN A 124 -10.61 25.39 -16.04
CA GLN A 124 -11.41 24.75 -17.09
C GLN A 124 -12.82 25.35 -17.20
N LEU A 125 -13.44 25.73 -16.08
CA LEU A 125 -14.75 26.39 -16.07
C LEU A 125 -14.68 27.82 -16.64
N ILE A 126 -13.61 28.57 -16.34
CA ILE A 126 -13.37 29.90 -16.92
C ILE A 126 -13.28 29.77 -18.45
N ASP A 127 -12.41 28.89 -18.95
CA ASP A 127 -12.26 28.67 -20.39
C ASP A 127 -13.56 28.17 -21.04
N GLY A 128 -14.23 27.21 -20.40
CA GLY A 128 -15.47 26.62 -20.90
C GLY A 128 -16.65 27.61 -20.93
N SER A 129 -16.62 28.65 -20.09
CA SER A 129 -17.63 29.71 -20.08
C SER A 129 -17.51 30.69 -21.25
N GLY A 130 -16.36 30.70 -21.94
CA GLY A 130 -16.05 31.70 -22.97
C GLY A 130 -15.70 33.08 -22.39
N TYR A 131 -15.36 33.16 -21.11
CA TYR A 131 -14.87 34.38 -20.48
C TYR A 131 -13.45 34.68 -20.96
N ASP A 132 -13.24 35.84 -21.57
CA ASP A 132 -11.97 36.26 -22.19
C ASP A 132 -11.18 37.25 -21.34
N GLY A 133 -11.68 37.61 -20.17
CA GLY A 133 -11.04 38.53 -19.24
C GLY A 133 -10.08 37.87 -18.25
N LEU A 134 -9.30 38.71 -17.59
CA LEU A 134 -8.43 38.32 -16.50
C LEU A 134 -9.20 38.01 -15.21
N THR A 135 -9.06 36.79 -14.72
CA THR A 135 -9.70 36.30 -13.49
C THR A 135 -8.67 36.05 -12.41
N GLU A 136 -8.82 36.63 -11.23
CA GLU A 136 -8.04 36.27 -10.03
C GLU A 136 -8.94 35.64 -8.98
N ILE A 137 -8.53 34.49 -8.44
CA ILE A 137 -9.28 33.74 -7.43
C ILE A 137 -8.35 33.41 -6.26
N TYR A 138 -8.83 33.75 -5.05
CA TYR A 138 -8.25 33.34 -3.79
C TYR A 138 -9.25 32.49 -2.99
N ILE A 139 -8.84 31.29 -2.59
CA ILE A 139 -9.62 30.38 -1.74
C ILE A 139 -8.73 29.91 -0.61
N LEU A 140 -9.24 29.94 0.62
CA LEU A 140 -8.60 29.38 1.80
C LEU A 140 -9.48 28.27 2.36
N ASP A 141 -8.96 27.04 2.40
CA ASP A 141 -9.56 25.96 3.17
C ASP A 141 -9.32 26.24 4.66
N LEU A 142 -10.41 26.39 5.42
CA LEU A 142 -10.33 26.73 6.84
C LEU A 142 -9.88 25.57 7.72
N GLU A 143 -10.06 24.33 7.26
CA GLU A 143 -9.66 23.12 8.00
C GLU A 143 -8.17 22.83 7.76
N SER A 144 -7.76 22.68 6.50
CA SER A 144 -6.38 22.33 6.16
C SER A 144 -5.43 23.53 6.12
N ARG A 145 -5.96 24.76 6.10
CA ARG A 145 -5.21 26.02 5.89
C ARG A 145 -4.47 26.09 4.55
N LYS A 146 -4.77 25.20 3.62
CA LYS A 146 -4.28 25.27 2.24
C LYS A 146 -4.98 26.39 1.48
N GLU A 147 -4.25 27.01 0.58
CA GLU A 147 -4.74 28.10 -0.24
C GLU A 147 -4.63 27.78 -1.73
N ILE A 148 -5.60 28.28 -2.49
CA ILE A 148 -5.50 28.52 -3.92
C ILE A 148 -5.36 30.02 -4.08
N ASN A 149 -4.38 30.46 -4.86
CA ASN A 149 -4.24 31.85 -5.24
C ASN A 149 -3.68 31.91 -6.67
N PHE A 150 -4.55 32.13 -7.64
CA PHE A 150 -4.14 32.22 -9.05
C PHE A 150 -4.80 33.39 -9.75
N ALA A 151 -4.09 33.94 -10.75
CA ALA A 151 -4.63 34.83 -11.76
C ALA A 151 -4.50 34.14 -13.13
N TYR A 152 -5.56 34.15 -13.92
CA TYR A 152 -5.66 33.36 -15.15
C TYR A 152 -6.45 34.10 -16.23
N GLU A 153 -5.96 34.02 -17.46
CA GLU A 153 -6.61 34.55 -18.66
C GLU A 153 -6.21 33.70 -19.87
N ASN A 154 -7.18 33.17 -20.60
CA ASN A 154 -7.00 32.53 -21.92
C ASN A 154 -5.85 31.50 -21.99
N GLY A 155 -5.78 30.55 -21.04
CA GLY A 155 -4.71 29.54 -21.03
C GLY A 155 -3.39 29.96 -20.37
N VAL A 156 -3.32 31.19 -19.86
CA VAL A 156 -2.09 31.78 -19.30
C VAL A 156 -2.26 32.11 -17.83
N ASP A 157 -1.31 31.62 -17.02
CA ASP A 157 -1.20 31.96 -15.60
C ASP A 157 -0.40 33.25 -15.41
N TYR A 158 -0.93 34.13 -14.55
CA TYR A 158 -0.34 35.40 -14.15
C TYR A 158 0.01 35.38 -12.66
N THR A 159 0.89 36.29 -12.25
CA THR A 159 1.19 36.50 -10.83
C THR A 159 -0.03 37.13 -10.15
N PRO A 160 -0.59 36.51 -9.09
CA PRO A 160 -1.69 37.09 -8.32
C PRO A 160 -1.31 38.38 -7.59
N GLY A 161 -2.31 39.08 -7.05
CA GLY A 161 -2.16 40.42 -6.46
C GLY A 161 -2.43 41.53 -7.46
N ILE A 162 -3.26 41.25 -8.48
CA ILE A 162 -3.57 42.19 -9.55
C ILE A 162 -4.58 43.20 -9.02
N SER A 163 -4.24 44.47 -9.16
CA SER A 163 -5.11 45.56 -8.73
C SER A 163 -6.24 45.76 -9.75
N PHE A 164 -7.40 45.15 -9.50
CA PHE A 164 -8.62 45.48 -10.23
C PHE A 164 -9.08 46.87 -9.79
N THR A 165 -8.95 47.87 -10.67
CA THR A 165 -9.52 49.18 -10.38
C THR A 165 -11.05 49.07 -10.40
N ALA A 166 -11.70 49.34 -9.28
CA ALA A 166 -13.16 49.36 -9.14
C ALA A 166 -13.85 50.52 -9.91
N ALA A 167 -13.18 51.09 -10.93
CA ALA A 167 -13.73 52.13 -11.79
C ALA A 167 -14.70 51.58 -12.86
N SER A 168 -14.90 50.26 -12.93
CA SER A 168 -15.91 49.61 -13.75
C SER A 168 -16.90 48.84 -12.87
N THR A 169 -17.73 49.57 -12.14
CA THR A 169 -19.04 49.07 -11.71
C THR A 169 -20.07 49.83 -12.56
N ILE A 170 -20.66 49.17 -13.55
CA ILE A 170 -21.94 49.59 -14.15
C ILE A 170 -23.04 48.77 -13.50
#